data_AF-A0A377TYL5-F1
#
_entry.id   AF-A0A377TYL5-F1
#
_cell.length_a   1.000
_cell.length_b   1.000
_cell.length_c   1.000
_cell.angle_alpha   90.00
_cell.angle_beta   90.00
_cell.angle_gamma   90.00
#
_symmetry.space_group_name_H-M   'P 1'
#
loop_
_entity.id
_entity.type
_entity.pdbx_description
1 polymer ?
#
loop_
_entity_poly.entity_id
_entity_poly.type
_entity_poly.pdbx_seq_one_letter_code
_entity_poly.pdbx_strand_id
1 'polypeptide(L)'
;MLHGESLRALIEQEKPDYIVPEIEAIATDTLVELEQAGQKVVPTARAAKLTMNREGIRRLAAEELQLPTSRYRFADSEEGFRAAVTEIGLPCIVKPVMSSSGKGQSFIRSADQLSEAWRYAQQGAALAPDG
;
A
#
# COMPACT_ATOMS: atom_id res chain seq x y z
N MET A 1 0.06 13.37 5.79
CA MET A 1 0.10 14.40 4.72
C MET A 1 -0.40 13.78 3.43
N LEU A 2 -1.69 13.45 3.37
CA LEU A 2 -2.28 12.82 2.18
C LEU A 2 -2.67 13.85 1.10
N HIS A 3 -2.68 15.13 1.45
CA HIS A 3 -2.97 16.23 0.53
C HIS A 3 -1.69 16.67 -0.18
N GLY A 4 -1.58 16.31 -1.47
CA GLY A 4 -0.41 16.62 -2.30
C GLY A 4 -0.11 18.11 -2.38
N GLU A 5 -1.13 18.96 -2.49
CA GLU A 5 -0.98 20.42 -2.53
C GLU A 5 -0.34 20.97 -1.26
N SER A 6 -0.78 20.51 -0.08
CA SER A 6 -0.19 20.94 1.19
C SER A 6 1.27 20.50 1.34
N LEU A 7 1.59 19.30 0.85
CA LEU A 7 2.96 18.79 0.85
C LEU A 7 3.85 19.63 -0.06
N ARG A 8 3.39 19.92 -1.28
CA ARG A 8 4.10 20.76 -2.25
C ARG A 8 4.33 22.17 -1.70
N ALA A 9 3.28 22.81 -1.17
CA ALA A 9 3.38 24.16 -0.60
C ALA A 9 4.42 24.25 0.53
N LEU A 10 4.46 23.25 1.41
CA LEU A 10 5.45 23.19 2.48
C LEU A 10 6.89 23.06 1.93
N ILE A 11 7.09 22.21 0.92
CA ILE A 11 8.41 21.98 0.32
C ILE A 11 8.90 23.22 -0.42
N GLU A 12 8.02 23.92 -1.12
CA GLU A 12 8.34 25.19 -1.80
C GLU A 12 8.68 26.31 -0.81
N GLN A 13 8.00 26.34 0.35
CA GLN A 13 8.27 27.28 1.43
C GLN A 13 9.64 27.01 2.08
N GLU A 14 9.89 25.79 2.51
CA GLU A 14 11.06 25.43 3.33
C GLU A 14 12.32 25.16 2.48
N LYS A 15 12.15 24.85 1.19
CA LYS A 15 13.24 24.54 0.24
C LYS A 15 14.29 23.56 0.79
N PRO A 16 13.87 22.39 1.28
CA PRO A 16 14.79 21.45 1.91
C PRO A 16 15.79 20.89 0.90
N ASP A 17 17.01 20.58 1.34
CA ASP A 17 17.98 19.86 0.51
C ASP A 17 17.55 18.41 0.21
N TYR A 18 16.86 17.79 1.17
CA TYR A 18 16.38 16.41 1.10
C TYR A 18 14.99 16.27 1.71
N ILE A 19 14.18 15.42 1.12
CA ILE A 19 12.92 14.94 1.67
C ILE A 19 13.12 13.51 2.15
N VAL A 20 12.86 13.25 3.43
CA VAL A 20 13.00 11.92 4.04
C VAL A 20 11.64 11.46 4.56
N PRO A 21 10.85 10.72 3.75
CA PRO A 21 9.56 10.17 4.19
C PRO A 21 9.77 9.09 5.26
N GLU A 22 9.25 9.29 6.46
CA GLU A 22 9.38 8.34 7.59
C GLU A 22 8.20 7.35 7.69
N ILE A 23 7.03 7.74 7.19
CA ILE A 23 5.78 6.97 7.31
C ILE A 23 5.12 6.75 5.95
N GLU A 24 4.23 5.74 5.86
CA GLU A 24 3.58 5.39 4.60
C GLU A 24 2.42 6.33 4.18
N ALA A 25 1.89 7.13 5.09
CA ALA A 25 0.71 7.99 4.86
C ALA A 25 1.08 9.37 4.28
N ILE A 26 1.73 9.37 3.12
CA ILE A 26 2.22 10.56 2.40
C ILE A 26 1.76 10.52 0.94
N ALA A 27 1.49 11.68 0.35
CA ALA A 27 1.16 11.81 -1.07
C ALA A 27 2.36 11.45 -1.97
N THR A 28 2.57 10.16 -2.23
CA THR A 28 3.74 9.66 -2.97
C THR A 28 3.80 10.11 -4.42
N ASP A 29 2.65 10.38 -5.04
CA ASP A 29 2.63 10.89 -6.42
C ASP A 29 3.22 12.29 -6.48
N THR A 30 2.89 13.15 -5.51
CA THR A 30 3.53 14.46 -5.36
C THR A 30 5.04 14.32 -5.11
N LEU A 31 5.50 13.34 -4.34
CA LEU A 31 6.93 13.08 -4.18
C LEU A 31 7.60 12.71 -5.50
N VAL A 32 6.94 11.93 -6.36
CA VAL A 32 7.46 11.56 -7.68
C VAL A 32 7.55 12.80 -8.59
N GLU A 33 6.52 13.64 -8.62
CA GLU A 33 6.55 14.90 -9.38
C GLU A 33 7.66 15.84 -8.92
N LEU A 34 7.85 15.96 -7.60
CA LEU A 34 8.91 16.81 -7.03
C LEU A 34 10.30 16.26 -7.32
N GLU A 35 10.49 14.93 -7.24
CA GLU A 35 11.75 14.29 -7.62
C GLU A 35 12.08 14.53 -9.10
N GLN A 36 11.08 14.45 -9.98
CA GLN A 36 11.24 14.80 -11.41
C GLN A 36 11.58 16.28 -11.63
N ALA A 37 11.09 17.17 -10.75
CA ALA A 37 11.43 18.59 -10.77
C ALA A 37 12.80 18.92 -10.16
N GLY A 38 13.57 17.92 -9.72
CA GLY A 38 14.95 18.08 -9.22
C GLY A 38 15.10 18.05 -7.71
N GLN A 39 14.01 17.85 -6.96
CA GLN A 39 14.07 17.66 -5.52
C GLN A 39 14.67 16.29 -5.18
N LYS A 40 15.40 16.19 -4.06
CA LYS A 40 16.00 14.91 -3.63
C LYS A 40 15.08 14.21 -2.63
N VAL A 41 14.48 13.09 -3.03
CA VAL A 41 13.70 12.23 -2.13
C VAL A 41 14.54 11.02 -1.73
N VAL A 42 14.55 10.68 -0.44
CA VAL A 42 15.38 9.61 0.11
C VAL A 42 14.54 8.35 0.38
N PRO A 43 14.99 7.15 -0.04
CA PRO A 43 16.12 6.91 -0.94
C PRO A 43 15.79 7.26 -2.40
N THR A 44 14.53 7.13 -2.82
CA THR A 44 13.93 7.71 -4.05
C THR A 44 12.41 7.81 -3.86
N ALA A 45 11.74 8.67 -4.62
CA ALA A 45 10.27 8.75 -4.60
C ALA A 45 9.61 7.46 -5.09
N ARG A 46 10.21 6.78 -6.09
CA ARG A 46 9.74 5.47 -6.55
C ARG A 46 9.79 4.41 -5.45
N ALA A 47 10.86 4.40 -4.64
CA ALA A 47 10.97 3.45 -3.53
C ALA A 47 9.87 3.68 -2.47
N ALA A 48 9.63 4.94 -2.11
CA ALA A 48 8.51 5.31 -1.24
C ALA A 48 7.17 4.84 -1.84
N LYS A 49 6.87 5.21 -3.08
CA LYS A 49 5.62 4.83 -3.77
C LYS A 49 5.38 3.32 -3.80
N LEU A 50 6.38 2.54 -4.17
CA LEU A 50 6.23 1.08 -4.28
C LEU A 50 6.05 0.40 -2.93
N THR A 51 6.76 0.84 -1.89
CA THR A 51 6.75 0.15 -0.59
C THR A 51 5.57 0.53 0.29
N MET A 52 4.95 1.68 0.06
CA MET A 52 3.72 2.09 0.74
C MET A 52 2.49 1.32 0.25
N ASN A 53 2.52 0.83 -1.00
CA ASN A 53 1.46 0.04 -1.60
C ASN A 53 1.86 -1.44 -1.70
N ARG A 54 1.17 -2.32 -0.96
CA ARG A 54 1.49 -3.76 -0.95
C ARG A 54 1.40 -4.42 -2.33
N GLU A 55 0.53 -3.93 -3.22
CA GLU A 55 0.45 -4.43 -4.58
C GLU A 55 1.69 -4.07 -5.38
N GLY A 56 2.12 -2.80 -5.34
CA GLY A 56 3.31 -2.33 -6.03
C GLY A 56 4.54 -3.15 -5.66
N ILE A 57 4.89 -3.24 -4.38
CA ILE A 57 6.07 -4.00 -3.95
C ILE A 57 5.93 -5.51 -4.16
N ARG A 58 4.71 -6.08 -4.04
CA ARG A 58 4.49 -7.52 -4.27
C ARG A 58 4.71 -7.89 -5.73
N ARG A 59 4.15 -7.12 -6.67
CA ARG A 59 4.32 -7.37 -8.11
C ARG A 59 5.78 -7.17 -8.52
N LEU A 60 6.43 -6.10 -8.06
CA LEU A 60 7.86 -5.92 -8.29
C LEU A 60 8.65 -7.14 -7.82
N ALA A 61 8.45 -7.60 -6.58
CA ALA A 61 9.22 -8.71 -6.03
C ALA A 61 8.94 -10.05 -6.73
N ALA A 62 7.66 -10.40 -6.93
CA ALA A 62 7.27 -11.72 -7.41
C ALA A 62 7.27 -11.84 -8.94
N GLU A 63 6.84 -10.80 -9.66
CA GLU A 63 6.61 -10.83 -11.10
C GLU A 63 7.79 -10.23 -11.89
N GLU A 64 8.36 -9.12 -11.44
CA GLU A 64 9.49 -8.50 -12.16
C GLU A 64 10.83 -9.09 -11.73
N LEU A 65 11.07 -9.20 -10.42
CA LEU A 65 12.34 -9.68 -9.87
C LEU A 65 12.39 -11.19 -9.66
N GLN A 66 11.26 -11.89 -9.84
CA GLN A 66 11.16 -13.35 -9.73
C GLN A 66 11.66 -13.90 -8.38
N LEU A 67 11.48 -13.13 -7.30
CA LEU A 67 11.86 -13.55 -5.95
C LEU A 67 10.81 -14.50 -5.37
N PRO A 68 11.23 -15.48 -4.55
CA PRO A 68 10.28 -16.36 -3.87
C PRO A 68 9.43 -15.55 -2.88
N THR A 69 8.11 -15.63 -3.03
CA THR A 69 7.14 -15.01 -2.13
C THR A 69 6.00 -15.98 -1.81
N SER A 70 5.21 -15.66 -0.79
CA SER A 70 3.94 -16.37 -0.55
C SER A 70 2.99 -16.17 -1.73
N ARG A 71 2.21 -17.21 -2.08
CA ARG A 71 1.08 -17.08 -3.03
C ARG A 71 0.17 -15.91 -2.62
N TYR A 72 -0.35 -15.19 -3.61
CA TYR A 72 -1.19 -14.02 -3.36
C TYR A 72 -2.23 -13.79 -4.45
N ARG A 73 -3.28 -13.08 -4.07
CA ARG A 73 -4.29 -12.51 -4.95
C ARG A 73 -4.69 -11.15 -4.39
N PHE A 74 -5.06 -10.24 -5.28
CA PHE A 74 -5.69 -8.96 -4.93
C PHE A 74 -7.19 -9.07 -5.18
N ALA A 75 -7.97 -8.32 -4.41
CA ALA A 75 -9.42 -8.26 -4.53
C ALA A 75 -9.90 -6.86 -4.13
N ASP A 76 -10.83 -6.33 -4.91
CA ASP A 76 -11.46 -5.02 -4.75
C ASP A 76 -12.95 -5.11 -4.35
N SER A 77 -13.49 -6.33 -4.31
CA SER A 77 -14.87 -6.65 -3.95
C SER A 77 -14.91 -7.86 -3.01
N GLU A 78 -16.01 -8.00 -2.24
CA GLU A 78 -16.18 -9.15 -1.35
C GLU A 78 -16.23 -10.47 -2.14
N GLU A 79 -16.86 -10.45 -3.31
CA GLU A 79 -16.96 -11.57 -4.23
C GLU A 79 -15.57 -11.98 -4.74
N GLY A 80 -14.77 -10.99 -5.20
CA GLY A 80 -13.38 -11.21 -5.60
C GLY A 80 -12.51 -11.73 -4.45
N PHE A 81 -12.74 -11.25 -3.23
CA PHE A 81 -12.03 -11.73 -2.04
C PHE A 81 -12.35 -13.20 -1.74
N ARG A 82 -13.62 -13.60 -1.80
CA ARG A 82 -14.03 -15.00 -1.60
C ARG A 82 -13.47 -15.93 -2.66
N ALA A 83 -13.46 -15.50 -3.92
CA ALA A 83 -12.82 -16.22 -5.02
C ALA A 83 -11.30 -16.36 -4.77
N ALA A 84 -10.63 -15.28 -4.39
CA ALA A 84 -9.21 -15.27 -4.05
C ALA A 84 -8.87 -16.22 -2.89
N VAL A 85 -9.67 -16.27 -1.83
CA VAL A 85 -9.46 -17.22 -0.72
C VAL A 85 -9.64 -18.67 -1.19
N THR A 86 -10.61 -18.94 -2.07
CA THR A 86 -10.82 -20.26 -2.64
C THR A 86 -9.61 -20.73 -3.43
N GLU A 87 -9.00 -19.85 -4.22
CA GLU A 87 -7.81 -20.14 -5.02
C GLU A 87 -6.53 -20.29 -4.17
N ILE A 88 -6.34 -19.42 -3.17
CA ILE A 88 -5.18 -19.47 -2.27
C ILE A 88 -5.25 -20.68 -1.31
N GLY A 89 -6.46 -21.06 -0.90
CA GLY A 89 -6.72 -22.08 0.11
C GLY A 89 -6.58 -21.58 1.55
N LEU A 90 -7.17 -22.34 2.48
CA LEU A 90 -7.09 -22.06 3.92
C LEU A 90 -6.01 -22.93 4.60
N PRO A 91 -5.33 -22.43 5.65
CA PRO A 91 -5.48 -21.08 6.20
C PRO A 91 -4.78 -20.01 5.34
N CYS A 92 -5.29 -18.78 5.36
CA CYS A 92 -4.70 -17.64 4.64
C CYS A 92 -4.73 -16.35 5.47
N ILE A 93 -4.06 -15.30 4.97
CA ILE A 93 -4.05 -13.98 5.59
C ILE A 93 -4.61 -12.96 4.61
N VAL A 94 -5.59 -12.16 5.06
CA VAL A 94 -6.03 -10.97 4.35
C VAL A 94 -5.41 -9.74 4.99
N LYS A 95 -5.00 -8.76 4.17
CA LYS A 95 -4.47 -7.47 4.60
C LYS A 95 -4.95 -6.38 3.62
N PRO A 96 -5.27 -5.17 4.09
CA PRO A 96 -5.51 -4.04 3.20
C PRO A 96 -4.22 -3.70 2.45
N VAL A 97 -4.34 -3.32 1.17
CA VAL A 97 -3.20 -2.96 0.32
C VAL A 97 -2.45 -1.76 0.90
N MET A 98 -3.18 -0.77 1.41
CA MET A 98 -2.65 0.39 2.14
C MET A 98 -2.99 0.24 3.63
N SER A 99 -2.03 -0.21 4.43
CA SER A 99 -2.18 -0.35 5.89
C SER A 99 -0.82 -0.45 6.58
N SER A 100 -0.70 0.14 7.77
CA SER A 100 0.46 0.00 8.66
C SER A 100 0.09 -0.73 9.96
N SER A 101 1.12 -1.23 10.67
CA SER A 101 1.00 -1.86 11.99
C SER A 101 -0.01 -3.02 12.12
N GLY A 102 -0.33 -3.70 11.01
CA GLY A 102 -1.25 -4.83 10.97
C GLY A 102 -2.74 -4.47 11.09
N LYS A 103 -3.10 -3.18 11.05
CA LYS A 103 -4.51 -2.75 11.09
C LYS A 103 -5.27 -3.33 9.89
N GLY A 104 -6.42 -3.97 10.14
CA GLY A 104 -7.24 -4.62 9.11
C GLY A 104 -6.74 -5.98 8.65
N GLN A 105 -5.66 -6.51 9.22
CA GLN A 105 -5.17 -7.84 8.89
C GLN A 105 -5.90 -8.93 9.68
N SER A 106 -6.31 -10.00 9.01
CA SER A 106 -6.91 -11.18 9.65
C SER A 106 -6.22 -12.47 9.22
N PHE A 107 -6.05 -13.41 10.16
CA PHE A 107 -5.65 -14.80 9.86
C PHE A 107 -6.90 -15.69 9.82
N ILE A 108 -7.20 -16.19 8.64
CA ILE A 108 -8.44 -16.90 8.30
C ILE A 108 -8.13 -18.39 8.29
N ARG A 109 -8.79 -19.14 9.16
CA ARG A 109 -8.66 -20.60 9.27
C ARG A 109 -9.86 -21.33 8.68
N SER A 110 -11.02 -20.68 8.62
CA SER A 110 -12.29 -21.27 8.20
C SER A 110 -13.18 -20.27 7.47
N ALA A 111 -14.11 -20.77 6.65
CA ALA A 111 -14.91 -19.96 5.73
C ALA A 111 -15.97 -19.06 6.43
N ASP A 112 -16.37 -19.40 7.65
CA ASP A 112 -17.24 -18.60 8.51
C ASP A 112 -16.60 -17.25 8.91
N GLN A 113 -15.27 -17.16 8.90
CA GLN A 113 -14.54 -15.94 9.25
C GLN A 113 -14.47 -14.92 8.11
N LEU A 114 -14.89 -15.28 6.88
CA LEU A 114 -14.67 -14.46 5.68
C LEU A 114 -15.38 -13.10 5.73
N SER A 115 -16.65 -13.08 6.15
CA SER A 115 -17.42 -11.82 6.20
C SER A 115 -16.80 -10.82 7.18
N GLU A 116 -16.37 -11.28 8.35
CA GLU A 116 -15.72 -10.41 9.33
C GLU A 116 -14.33 -9.97 8.87
N ALA A 117 -13.54 -10.89 8.31
CA ALA A 117 -12.21 -10.59 7.81
C ALA A 117 -12.23 -9.56 6.67
N TRP A 118 -13.20 -9.67 5.74
CA TRP A 118 -13.43 -8.68 4.69
C TRP A 118 -13.77 -7.30 5.28
N ARG A 119 -14.77 -7.25 6.17
CA ARG A 119 -15.19 -6.01 6.82
C ARG A 119 -14.04 -5.35 7.58
N TYR A 120 -13.23 -6.13 8.30
CA TYR A 120 -12.09 -5.60 9.05
C TYR A 120 -10.99 -5.07 8.11
N ALA A 121 -10.75 -5.73 6.98
CA ALA A 121 -9.83 -5.24 5.96
C ALA A 121 -10.28 -3.89 5.38
N GLN A 122 -11.58 -3.72 5.08
CA GLN A 122 -12.12 -2.43 4.61
C GLN A 122 -11.97 -1.31 5.65
N GLN A 123 -12.18 -1.60 6.93
CA GLN A 123 -12.01 -0.63 8.03
C GLN A 123 -10.55 -0.27 8.31
N GLY A 124 -9.63 -1.20 8.02
CA GLY A 124 -8.20 -1.03 8.25
C GLY A 124 -7.45 -0.41 7.08
N ALA A 125 -8.08 -0.30 5.91
CA ALA A 125 -7.53 0.45 4.80
C ALA A 125 -7.33 1.91 5.24
N ALA A 126 -6.10 2.40 5.17
CA ALA A 126 -5.90 3.85 5.12
C ALA A 126 -6.55 4.31 3.83
N LEU A 127 -7.42 5.33 3.89
CA LEU A 127 -8.01 5.95 2.70
C LEU A 127 -6.87 6.16 1.71
N ALA A 128 -6.89 5.41 0.61
CA ALA A 128 -6.12 5.82 -0.55
C ALA A 128 -6.60 7.24 -0.83
N PRO A 129 -5.71 8.24 -1.01
CA PRO A 129 -6.16 9.50 -1.55
C PRO A 129 -6.92 9.13 -2.83
N ASP A 130 -8.18 9.58 -2.92
CA ASP A 130 -9.07 9.30 -4.03
C ASP A 130 -8.31 9.48 -5.36
N GLY A 131 -8.66 8.64 -6.33
CA GLY A 131 -8.05 8.67 -7.67
C GLY A 131 -8.16 10.01 -8.38
#